data_AF-F2CRG1-F1
#
_entry.id   AF-F2CRG1-F1
#
_cell.length_a   1.000
_cell.length_b   1.000
_cell.length_c   1.000
_cell.angle_alpha   90.00
_cell.angle_beta   90.00
_cell.angle_gamma   90.00
#
_symmetry.space_group_name_H-M   'P 1'
#
loop_
_entity.id
_entity.type
_entity.pdbx_description
1 polymer ?
#
loop_
_entity_poly.entity_id
_entity_poly.type
_entity_poly.pdbx_seq_one_letter_code
_entity_poly.pdbx_strand_id
1 'polypeptide(L)'
;MCATYCTKQRNRSLAAMAVDLTPRQPAKAYRGEGGAYYEWSPAELPMPGVASIGAAKLSLAAGGMSLPSYSDSAKVAYVLQGCK
;
A
#
# COMPACT_ATOMS: atom_id res chain seq x y z
N MET A 1 0.29 -9.47 27.28
CA MET A 1 0.33 -8.73 25.99
C MET A 1 1.54 -9.11 25.11
N CYS A 2 2.74 -9.35 25.68
CA CYS A 2 3.94 -9.70 24.90
C CYS A 2 3.90 -11.11 24.25
N ALA A 3 3.38 -12.13 24.93
CA ALA A 3 3.33 -13.49 24.40
C ALA A 3 2.49 -13.61 23.12
N THR A 4 1.28 -13.03 23.11
CA THR A 4 0.39 -13.04 21.94
C THR A 4 0.97 -12.28 20.75
N TYR A 5 1.69 -11.19 21.01
CA TYR A 5 2.39 -10.44 19.96
C TYR A 5 3.53 -11.26 19.35
N CYS A 6 4.34 -11.91 20.18
CA CYS A 6 5.42 -12.80 19.74
C CYS A 6 4.90 -13.97 18.88
N THR A 7 3.79 -14.60 19.28
CA THR A 7 3.18 -15.68 18.48
C THR A 7 2.59 -15.15 17.17
N LYS A 8 1.99 -13.96 17.15
CA LYS A 8 1.50 -13.30 15.93
C LYS A 8 2.66 -12.98 14.98
N GLN A 9 3.79 -12.53 15.52
CA GLN A 9 5.00 -12.23 14.76
C GLN A 9 5.64 -13.50 14.19
N ARG A 10 5.68 -14.59 14.97
CA ARG A 10 6.16 -15.92 14.54
C ARG A 10 5.28 -16.57 13.47
N ASN A 11 3.97 -16.43 13.56
CA ASN A 11 3.07 -16.96 12.54
C ASN A 11 3.17 -16.15 11.23
N ARG A 12 3.42 -14.83 11.31
CA ARG A 12 3.74 -14.01 10.14
C ARG A 12 5.03 -14.43 9.46
N SER A 13 6.08 -14.78 10.22
CA SER A 13 7.36 -15.18 9.62
C SER A 13 7.27 -16.50 8.85
N LEU A 14 6.48 -17.48 9.32
CA LEU A 14 6.21 -18.68 8.51
C LEU A 14 5.41 -18.36 7.24
N ALA A 15 4.37 -17.52 7.35
CA ALA A 15 3.57 -17.11 6.19
C ALA A 15 4.40 -16.31 5.15
N ALA A 16 5.40 -15.56 5.60
CA ALA A 16 6.29 -14.79 4.74
C ALA A 16 7.23 -15.67 3.89
N MET A 17 7.56 -16.89 4.33
CA MET A 17 8.46 -17.79 3.58
C MET A 17 7.78 -18.49 2.40
N ALA A 18 6.44 -18.48 2.34
CA ALA A 18 5.65 -19.15 1.31
C ALA A 18 4.81 -18.19 0.44
N VAL A 19 5.04 -16.88 0.56
CA VAL A 19 4.26 -15.87 -0.16
C VAL A 19 4.80 -15.64 -1.57
N ASP A 20 3.91 -15.52 -2.57
CA ASP A 20 4.27 -15.09 -3.92
C ASP A 20 4.77 -13.64 -3.90
N LEU A 21 6.04 -13.44 -4.29
CA LEU A 21 6.72 -12.15 -4.36
C LEU A 21 6.83 -11.60 -5.78
N THR A 22 6.14 -12.21 -6.75
CA THR A 22 6.13 -11.73 -8.12
C THR A 22 5.67 -10.26 -8.16
N PRO A 23 6.43 -9.35 -8.79
CA PRO A 23 6.02 -7.94 -8.91
C PRO A 23 4.67 -7.82 -9.60
N ARG A 24 3.74 -7.07 -9.02
CA ARG A 24 2.43 -6.79 -9.59
C ARG A 24 2.22 -5.30 -9.79
N GLN A 25 1.51 -4.94 -10.86
CA GLN A 25 1.06 -3.57 -11.04
C GLN A 25 -0.09 -3.27 -10.08
N PRO A 26 -0.21 -2.03 -9.58
CA PRO A 26 -1.33 -1.66 -8.73
C PRO A 26 -2.60 -1.51 -9.56
N ALA A 27 -3.73 -1.89 -8.97
CA ALA A 27 -5.05 -1.69 -9.58
C ALA A 27 -5.48 -0.22 -9.43
N LYS A 28 -6.23 0.30 -10.40
CA LYS A 28 -6.79 1.65 -10.32
C LYS A 28 -8.02 1.64 -9.43
N ALA A 29 -7.87 2.10 -8.19
CA ALA A 29 -8.95 2.17 -7.22
C ALA A 29 -9.90 3.35 -7.45
N TYR A 30 -9.36 4.49 -7.89
CA TYR A 30 -10.15 5.68 -8.18
C TYR A 30 -9.58 6.48 -9.34
N ARG A 31 -10.46 7.13 -10.11
CA ARG A 31 -10.13 8.06 -11.18
C ARG A 31 -11.00 9.30 -11.07
N GLY A 32 -10.37 10.46 -11.14
CA GLY A 32 -11.03 11.76 -11.29
C GLY A 32 -10.35 12.59 -12.37
N GLU A 33 -10.88 13.80 -12.60
CA GLU A 33 -10.29 14.79 -13.51
C GLU A 33 -8.83 15.12 -13.15
N GLY A 34 -8.56 15.34 -11.87
CA GLY A 34 -7.22 15.71 -11.39
C GLY A 34 -6.19 14.58 -11.36
N GLY A 35 -6.56 13.34 -11.70
CA GLY A 35 -5.64 12.20 -11.68
C GLY A 35 -6.28 10.87 -11.27
N ALA A 36 -5.45 9.97 -10.77
CA ALA A 36 -5.87 8.63 -10.36
C ALA A 36 -5.13 8.16 -9.10
N TYR A 37 -5.84 7.36 -8.31
CA TYR A 37 -5.32 6.67 -7.14
C TYR A 37 -5.29 5.17 -7.44
N TYR A 38 -4.15 4.55 -7.22
CA TYR A 38 -3.92 3.13 -7.45
C TYR A 38 -3.53 2.46 -6.14
N GLU A 39 -3.91 1.20 -5.96
CA GLU A 39 -3.61 0.44 -4.74
C GLU A 39 -3.13 -0.98 -5.06
N TRP A 40 -2.34 -1.53 -4.15
CA TRP A 40 -2.06 -2.96 -4.13
C TRP A 40 -2.98 -3.62 -3.10
N SER A 41 -3.98 -4.34 -3.59
CA SER A 41 -4.88 -5.10 -2.73
C SER A 41 -4.19 -6.34 -2.19
N PRO A 42 -4.31 -6.67 -0.88
CA PRO A 42 -3.87 -7.94 -0.33
C PRO A 42 -4.49 -9.17 -1.00
N ALA A 43 -5.63 -9.03 -1.67
CA ALA A 43 -6.26 -10.11 -2.43
C ALA A 43 -5.48 -10.44 -3.73
N GLU A 44 -4.84 -9.43 -4.32
CA GLU A 44 -4.09 -9.57 -5.57
C GLU A 44 -2.59 -9.74 -5.34
N LEU A 45 -2.05 -9.08 -4.32
CA LEU A 45 -0.67 -9.24 -3.87
C LEU A 45 -0.72 -9.56 -2.37
N PRO A 46 -0.59 -10.82 -1.95
CA PRO A 46 -0.78 -11.21 -0.55
C PRO A 46 0.28 -10.64 0.42
N MET A 47 1.47 -10.32 -0.09
CA MET A 47 2.62 -9.88 0.72
C MET A 47 2.33 -8.65 1.61
N PRO A 48 1.76 -7.53 1.10
CA PRO A 48 1.32 -6.40 1.93
C PRO A 48 0.46 -6.80 3.13
N GLY A 49 -0.45 -7.76 2.97
CA GLY A 49 -1.28 -8.29 4.07
C GLY A 49 -0.45 -9.00 5.14
N VAL A 50 0.49 -9.85 4.73
CA VAL A 50 1.41 -10.59 5.63
C VAL A 50 2.29 -9.61 6.41
N ALA A 51 2.84 -8.60 5.73
CA ALA A 51 3.63 -7.53 6.34
C ALA A 51 2.79 -6.54 7.15
N SER A 52 1.46 -6.56 6.97
CA SER A 52 0.51 -5.61 7.55
C SER A 52 0.84 -4.16 7.20
N ILE A 53 1.11 -3.95 5.91
CA ILE A 53 1.33 -2.65 5.30
C ILE A 53 0.31 -2.43 4.20
N GLY A 54 -0.08 -1.17 4.00
CA GLY A 54 -0.79 -0.74 2.79
C GLY A 54 0.21 -0.18 1.78
N ALA A 55 -0.10 -0.30 0.50
CA ALA A 55 0.67 0.32 -0.56
C ALA A 55 -0.27 0.96 -1.60
N ALA A 56 0.07 2.16 -2.03
CA ALA A 56 -0.70 2.91 -3.02
C ALA A 56 0.20 3.82 -3.85
N LYS A 57 -0.29 4.21 -5.02
CA LYS A 57 0.33 5.18 -5.92
C LYS A 57 -0.69 6.27 -6.25
N LEU A 58 -0.31 7.52 -6.01
CA LEU A 58 -1.07 8.69 -6.45
C LEU A 58 -0.43 9.24 -7.72
N SER A 59 -1.24 9.47 -8.76
CA SER A 59 -0.82 10.14 -10.00
C SER A 59 -1.70 11.35 -10.20
N LEU A 60 -1.11 12.54 -10.25
CA LEU A 60 -1.82 13.78 -10.52
C LEU A 60 -1.57 14.22 -11.97
N ALA A 61 -2.63 14.69 -12.62
CA ALA A 61 -2.51 15.38 -13.91
C ALA A 61 -1.99 16.81 -13.69
N ALA A 62 -1.57 17.50 -14.76
CA ALA A 62 -1.22 18.92 -14.67
C ALA A 62 -2.41 19.73 -14.13
N GLY A 63 -2.17 20.57 -13.12
CA GLY A 63 -3.22 21.30 -12.41
C GLY A 63 -4.11 20.43 -11.49
N GLY A 64 -3.86 19.13 -11.41
CA GLY A 64 -4.57 18.20 -10.55
C GLY A 64 -4.17 18.35 -9.08
N MET A 65 -5.13 18.18 -8.17
CA MET A 65 -4.92 18.28 -6.73
C MET A 65 -5.53 17.09 -6.02
N SER A 66 -4.79 16.50 -5.07
CA SER A 66 -5.35 15.60 -4.07
C SER A 66 -5.83 16.41 -2.87
N LEU A 67 -7.12 16.30 -2.55
CA LEU A 67 -7.66 16.91 -1.35
C LEU A 67 -7.03 16.30 -0.08
N PRO A 68 -6.94 17.07 1.02
CA PRO A 68 -6.47 16.55 2.30
C PRO A 68 -7.23 15.29 2.72
N SER A 69 -6.51 14.27 3.17
CA SER A 69 -7.09 13.03 3.69
C SER A 69 -6.36 12.56 4.95
N TYR A 70 -7.10 11.94 5.86
CA TYR A 70 -6.58 11.41 7.12
C TYR A 70 -6.59 9.88 7.11
N SER A 71 -5.78 9.28 7.97
CA SER A 71 -5.74 7.82 8.17
C SER A 71 -5.43 7.53 9.62
N ASP A 72 -5.96 6.42 10.10
CA ASP A 72 -5.65 5.80 11.39
C ASP A 72 -4.28 5.12 11.43
N SER A 73 -3.57 5.07 10.29
CA SER A 73 -2.28 4.42 10.14
C SER A 73 -1.23 5.43 9.68
N ALA A 74 0.01 5.28 10.16
CA ALA A 74 1.13 6.10 9.71
C ALA A 74 1.42 5.88 8.22
N LYS A 75 1.73 6.96 7.50
CA LYS A 75 2.03 6.93 6.06
C LYS A 75 3.38 7.56 5.78
N VAL A 76 4.14 6.93 4.88
CA VAL A 76 5.36 7.49 4.30
C VAL A 76 5.17 7.54 2.79
N ALA A 77 5.47 8.68 2.17
CA ALA A 77 5.31 8.89 0.74
C ALA A 77 6.58 9.52 0.14
N TYR A 78 6.83 9.22 -1.13
CA TYR A 78 7.94 9.76 -1.91
C TYR A 78 7.45 10.14 -3.31
N VAL A 79 8.09 11.15 -3.90
CA VAL A 79 7.78 11.60 -5.27
C VAL A 79 8.67 10.82 -6.23
N LEU A 80 8.04 10.03 -7.09
CA LEU A 80 8.74 9.25 -8.14
C LEU A 80 9.02 10.04 -9.39
N GLN A 81 8.10 10.94 -9.76
CA GLN A 81 8.18 11.74 -10.96
C GLN A 81 7.37 13.02 -10.76
N GLY A 82 7.82 14.07 -11.44
CA GLY A 82 7.21 15.39 -11.40
C GLY A 82 8.06 16.34 -10.58
N CYS A 83 7.87 17.62 -10.85
CA CYS A 83 8.45 18.72 -10.10
C CYS A 83 7.34 19.73 -9.79
N LYS A 84 7.65 20.71 -8.95
CA LYS A 84 6.81 21.88 -8.79
C LYS A 84 6.70 22.67 -10.08
#